data_AF-A0A813GW85-F1
#
_entry.id   AF-A0A813GW85-F1
#
_cell.length_a   1.000
_cell.length_b   1.000
_cell.length_c   1.000
_cell.angle_alpha   90.00
_cell.angle_beta   90.00
_cell.angle_gamma   90.00
#
_symmetry.space_group_name_H-M   'P 1'
#
loop_
_entity.id
_entity.type
_entity.pdbx_description
1 polymer ?
#
loop_
_entity_poly.entity_id
_entity_poly.type
_entity_poly.pdbx_seq_one_letter_code
_entity_poly.pdbx_strand_id
1 'polypeptide(L)'
;MVFVWSTLMGGDGAYTLVQIVFNDLLMLFLYVPTAVLLIGASNIALPWETIILAVALFLVVPLMISASIRSVVVCNYGEKFLQDRVVAPCAPLTKAGLLAMLVLIFIFQGKQIGNKPLDIVLLVVPIVIQVVVTSGITYVFGYFTCMPHSRLGPAS
;
A
#
# COMPACT_ATOMS: atom_id res chain seq x y z
N MET A 1 4.84 2.49 0.00
CA MET A 1 5.23 2.74 1.41
C MET A 1 5.93 1.53 2.02
N VAL A 2 5.28 0.35 2.08
CA VAL A 2 5.81 -0.87 2.73
C VAL A 2 7.23 -1.25 2.26
N PHE A 3 7.56 -1.06 0.97
CA PHE A 3 8.93 -1.23 0.47
C PHE A 3 9.99 -0.42 1.21
N VAL A 4 9.70 0.84 1.58
CA VAL A 4 10.66 1.69 2.28
C VAL A 4 10.92 1.14 3.68
N TRP A 5 9.87 0.73 4.39
CA TRP A 5 9.97 0.13 5.72
C TRP A 5 10.69 -1.22 5.69
N SER A 6 10.39 -2.06 4.71
CA SER A 6 11.10 -3.33 4.47
C SER A 6 12.59 -3.10 4.21
N THR A 7 12.94 -2.11 3.37
CA THR A 7 14.34 -1.76 3.10
C THR A 7 15.08 -1.24 4.34
N LEU A 8 14.41 -0.47 5.21
CA LEU A 8 14.99 0.01 6.48
C LEU A 8 15.25 -1.12 7.49
N MET A 9 14.48 -2.21 7.41
CA MET A 9 14.59 -3.38 8.29
C MET A 9 15.43 -4.51 7.69
N GLY A 10 16.06 -4.30 6.52
CA GLY A 10 16.84 -5.34 5.83
C GLY A 10 16.00 -6.49 5.27
N GLY A 11 14.71 -6.23 5.01
CA GLY A 11 13.76 -7.21 4.49
C GLY A 11 13.90 -7.51 3.00
N ASP A 12 13.33 -8.63 2.57
CA ASP A 12 13.31 -9.08 1.18
C ASP A 12 12.27 -8.29 0.36
N GLY A 13 12.75 -7.51 -0.61
CA GLY A 13 11.91 -6.72 -1.50
C GLY A 13 11.01 -7.56 -2.42
N ALA A 14 11.44 -8.74 -2.85
CA ALA A 14 10.63 -9.60 -3.70
C ALA A 14 9.46 -10.22 -2.91
N TYR A 15 9.71 -10.64 -1.68
CA TYR A 15 8.66 -11.13 -0.78
C TYR A 15 7.65 -10.03 -0.45
N THR A 16 8.15 -8.83 -0.12
CA THR A 16 7.32 -7.64 0.14
C THR A 16 6.42 -7.32 -1.06
N LEU A 17 6.94 -7.44 -2.29
CA LEU A 17 6.18 -7.21 -3.51
C LEU A 17 5.02 -8.20 -3.67
N VAL A 18 5.30 -9.50 -3.46
CA VAL A 18 4.27 -10.55 -3.54
C VAL A 18 3.17 -10.31 -2.51
N GLN A 19 3.53 -9.93 -1.29
CA GLN A 19 2.56 -9.64 -0.24
C GLN A 19 1.66 -8.46 -0.58
N ILE A 20 2.22 -7.35 -1.09
CA ILE A 20 1.43 -6.18 -1.49
C ILE A 20 0.44 -6.57 -2.60
N VAL A 21 0.92 -7.27 -3.63
CA VAL A 21 0.05 -7.71 -4.73
C VAL A 21 -1.06 -8.62 -4.22
N PHE A 22 -0.73 -9.57 -3.34
CA PHE A 22 -1.73 -10.48 -2.76
C PHE A 22 -2.75 -9.73 -1.90
N ASN A 23 -2.30 -8.77 -1.09
CA ASN A 23 -3.17 -7.93 -0.27
C ASN A 23 -4.13 -7.08 -1.12
N ASP A 24 -3.61 -6.46 -2.18
CA ASP A 24 -4.43 -5.65 -3.10
C ASP A 24 -5.46 -6.51 -3.84
N LEU A 25 -5.09 -7.72 -4.27
CA LEU A 25 -6.02 -8.67 -4.89
C LEU A 25 -7.11 -9.09 -3.90
N LEU A 26 -6.75 -9.44 -2.66
CA LEU A 26 -7.74 -9.75 -1.62
C LEU A 26 -8.67 -8.57 -1.36
N MET A 27 -8.15 -7.34 -1.33
CA MET A 27 -9.00 -6.16 -1.16
C MET A 27 -9.99 -6.02 -2.32
N LEU A 28 -9.55 -6.24 -3.56
CA LEU A 28 -10.41 -6.14 -4.74
C LEU A 28 -11.51 -7.21 -4.76
N PHE A 29 -11.18 -8.45 -4.40
CA PHE A 29 -12.10 -9.59 -4.54
C PHE A 29 -12.92 -9.91 -3.28
N LEU A 30 -12.42 -9.60 -2.08
CA LEU A 30 -13.13 -9.86 -0.82
C LEU A 30 -13.68 -8.58 -0.21
N TYR A 31 -12.81 -7.58 -0.01
CA TYR A 31 -13.20 -6.37 0.71
C TYR A 31 -14.21 -5.53 -0.06
N VAL A 32 -13.97 -5.22 -1.34
CA VAL A 32 -14.88 -4.39 -2.15
C VAL A 32 -16.28 -5.00 -2.24
N PRO A 33 -16.47 -6.29 -2.58
CA PRO A 33 -17.80 -6.90 -2.60
C PRO A 33 -18.49 -6.90 -1.24
N THR A 34 -17.73 -7.16 -0.16
CA THR A 34 -18.28 -7.13 1.20
C THR A 34 -18.72 -5.73 1.59
N ALA A 35 -17.94 -4.70 1.24
CA ALA A 35 -18.31 -3.30 1.49
C ALA A 35 -19.57 -2.91 0.71
N VAL A 36 -19.69 -3.31 -0.56
CA VAL A 36 -20.90 -3.08 -1.37
C VAL A 36 -22.12 -3.75 -0.75
N LEU A 37 -21.98 -5.01 -0.29
CA LEU A 37 -23.06 -5.76 0.36
C LEU A 37 -23.54 -5.07 1.65
N LEU A 38 -22.60 -4.67 2.52
CA LEU A 38 -22.90 -4.04 3.82
C LEU A 38 -23.51 -2.64 3.67
N ILE A 39 -23.00 -1.84 2.74
CA ILE A 39 -23.52 -0.48 2.48
C ILE A 39 -24.87 -0.57 1.76
N GLY A 40 -25.03 -1.50 0.82
CA GLY A 40 -26.30 -1.78 0.16
C GLY A 40 -27.38 -2.23 1.14
N ALA A 41 -27.02 -3.05 2.14
CA ALA A 41 -27.93 -3.44 3.23
C ALA A 41 -28.34 -2.26 4.14
N SER A 42 -27.54 -1.19 4.18
CA SER A 42 -27.81 0.02 4.97
C SER A 42 -28.62 1.08 4.21
N ASN A 43 -29.07 0.78 2.99
CA ASN A 43 -29.86 1.65 2.12
C ASN A 43 -29.20 3.01 1.78
N ILE A 44 -27.86 3.05 1.85
CA ILE A 44 -27.05 4.22 1.49
C ILE A 44 -26.67 4.09 0.02
N ALA A 45 -26.97 5.11 -0.79
CA ALA A 45 -26.59 5.13 -2.19
C ALA A 45 -25.07 5.19 -2.35
N LEU A 46 -24.50 4.17 -2.98
CA LEU A 46 -23.08 4.14 -3.35
C LEU A 46 -22.83 5.03 -4.58
N PRO A 47 -21.89 5.99 -4.52
CA PRO A 47 -21.51 6.80 -5.66
C PRO A 47 -20.62 5.98 -6.62
N TRP A 48 -21.24 5.08 -7.39
CA TRP A 48 -20.58 4.15 -8.30
C TRP A 48 -19.67 4.85 -9.32
N GLU A 49 -20.09 6.00 -9.84
CA GLU A 49 -19.30 6.79 -10.78
C GLU A 49 -17.97 7.23 -10.17
N THR A 50 -17.99 7.72 -8.91
CA THR A 50 -16.79 8.16 -8.20
C THR A 50 -15.87 6.99 -7.90
N ILE A 51 -16.41 5.83 -7.52
CA ILE A 51 -15.63 4.63 -7.22
C ILE A 51 -14.93 4.13 -8.49
N ILE A 52 -15.68 3.96 -9.58
CA ILE A 52 -15.14 3.49 -10.87
C ILE A 52 -14.08 4.46 -11.39
N LEU A 53 -14.35 5.77 -11.33
CA LEU A 53 -13.40 6.80 -11.74
C LEU A 53 -12.12 6.75 -10.89
N ALA A 54 -12.24 6.60 -9.57
CA ALA A 54 -11.08 6.50 -8.68
C ALA A 54 -10.24 5.25 -8.97
N VAL A 55 -10.88 4.09 -9.14
CA VAL A 55 -10.17 2.84 -9.49
C VAL A 55 -9.48 2.98 -10.85
N ALA A 56 -10.17 3.54 -11.85
CA ALA A 56 -9.57 3.75 -13.17
C ALA A 56 -8.36 4.69 -13.10
N LEU A 57 -8.49 5.83 -12.42
CA LEU A 57 -7.47 6.87 -12.37
C LEU A 57 -6.28 6.50 -11.48
N PHE A 58 -6.52 5.90 -10.31
CA PHE A 58 -5.47 5.65 -9.31
C PHE A 58 -4.86 4.25 -9.42
N LEU A 59 -5.55 3.26 -10.02
CA LEU A 59 -5.05 1.89 -10.15
C LEU A 59 -4.77 1.53 -11.62
N VAL A 60 -5.77 1.63 -12.49
CA VAL A 60 -5.66 1.14 -13.88
C VAL A 60 -4.68 1.97 -14.71
N VAL A 61 -4.83 3.31 -14.70
CA VAL A 61 -4.00 4.20 -15.51
C VAL A 61 -2.51 4.10 -15.15
N PRO A 62 -2.09 4.20 -13.87
CA PRO A 62 -0.67 4.07 -13.51
C PRO A 62 -0.09 2.70 -13.85
N LEU A 63 -0.88 1.64 -13.69
CA LEU A 63 -0.46 0.28 -14.03
C LEU A 63 -0.25 0.10 -15.53
N MET A 64 -1.18 0.61 -16.35
CA MET A 64 -1.07 0.60 -17.81
C MET A 64 0.15 1.40 -18.30
N ILE A 65 0.39 2.59 -17.74
CA ILE A 65 1.56 3.41 -18.07
C ILE A 65 2.84 2.65 -17.69
N SER A 66 2.91 2.10 -16.47
CA SER A 66 4.07 1.34 -15.99
C SER A 66 4.37 0.12 -16.87
N ALA A 67 3.34 -0.67 -17.21
CA ALA A 67 3.46 -1.84 -18.07
C ALA A 67 3.90 -1.49 -19.50
N SER A 68 3.36 -0.40 -20.05
CA SER A 68 3.70 0.08 -21.40
C SER A 68 5.15 0.55 -21.46
N ILE A 69 5.59 1.36 -20.48
CA ILE A 69 6.99 1.82 -20.39
C ILE A 69 7.93 0.62 -20.28
N ARG A 70 7.62 -0.35 -19.41
CA ARG A 70 8.43 -1.56 -19.26
C ARG A 70 8.53 -2.31 -20.58
N SER A 71 7.40 -2.59 -21.23
CA SER A 71 7.36 -3.37 -22.47
C SER A 71 8.16 -2.70 -23.60
N VAL A 72 7.99 -1.39 -23.78
CA VAL A 72 8.71 -0.63 -24.82
C VAL A 72 10.21 -0.56 -24.54
N VAL A 73 10.60 -0.29 -23.29
CA VAL A 73 12.03 -0.11 -22.94
C VAL A 73 12.77 -1.45 -22.95
N VAL A 74 12.17 -2.51 -22.44
CA VAL A 74 12.80 -3.84 -22.43
C VAL A 74 12.97 -4.39 -23.85
N CYS A 75 11.98 -4.22 -24.73
CA CYS A 75 12.08 -4.65 -26.12
C CYS A 75 13.16 -3.89 -26.91
N ASN A 76 13.38 -2.60 -26.64
CA ASN A 76 14.31 -1.77 -27.42
C ASN A 76 15.73 -1.71 -26.82
N TYR A 77 15.87 -1.71 -25.50
CA TYR A 77 17.14 -1.41 -24.81
C TYR A 77 17.54 -2.47 -23.77
N GLY A 78 16.69 -3.47 -23.51
CA GLY A 78 16.94 -4.55 -22.56
C GLY A 78 16.70 -4.17 -21.08
N GLU A 79 16.66 -5.19 -20.22
CA GLU A 79 16.34 -5.07 -18.78
C GLU A 79 17.37 -4.23 -18.00
N LYS A 80 18.66 -4.28 -18.36
CA LYS A 80 19.69 -3.48 -17.68
C LYS A 80 19.47 -1.97 -17.87
N PHE A 81 19.08 -1.56 -19.07
CA PHE A 81 18.81 -0.14 -19.36
C PHE A 81 17.60 0.37 -18.57
N LEU A 82 16.54 -0.45 -18.43
CA LEU A 82 15.39 -0.11 -17.60
C LEU A 82 15.80 0.14 -16.15
N GLN A 83 16.59 -0.76 -15.55
CA GLN A 83 17.03 -0.62 -14.16
C GLN A 83 17.90 0.63 -13.96
N ASP A 84 18.93 0.82 -14.79
CA ASP A 84 19.94 1.85 -14.57
C ASP A 84 19.47 3.27 -14.96
N ARG A 85 18.62 3.39 -15.98
CA ARG A 85 18.22 4.70 -16.54
C ARG A 85 16.79 5.11 -16.23
N VAL A 86 15.89 4.17 -15.96
CA VAL A 86 14.48 4.49 -15.67
C VAL A 86 14.16 4.30 -14.20
N VAL A 87 14.52 3.15 -13.61
CA VAL A 87 14.15 2.82 -12.22
C VAL A 87 15.04 3.54 -11.21
N ALA A 88 16.37 3.51 -11.39
CA ALA A 88 17.30 4.10 -10.43
C ALA A 88 17.06 5.61 -10.16
N PRO A 89 16.78 6.47 -11.18
CA PRO A 89 16.47 7.88 -10.95
C PRO A 89 15.12 8.12 -10.26
N CYS A 90 14.16 7.20 -10.36
CA CYS A 90 12.86 7.31 -9.69
C CYS A 90 12.94 7.03 -8.18
N ALA A 91 13.94 6.29 -7.72
CA ALA A 91 14.11 5.93 -6.31
C ALA A 91 14.12 7.15 -5.33
N PRO A 92 14.88 8.24 -5.57
CA PRO A 92 14.80 9.44 -4.72
C PRO A 92 13.44 10.14 -4.82
N LEU A 93 12.80 10.12 -5.99
CA LEU A 93 11.50 10.75 -6.21
C LEU A 93 10.39 10.06 -5.41
N THR A 94 10.45 8.74 -5.24
CA THR A 94 9.50 8.00 -4.39
C THR A 94 9.60 8.43 -2.93
N LYS A 95 10.82 8.64 -2.41
CA LYS A 95 11.00 9.12 -1.02
C LYS A 95 10.49 10.54 -0.85
N ALA A 96 10.78 11.42 -1.81
CA ALA A 96 10.27 12.79 -1.82
C ALA A 96 8.74 12.82 -1.89
N GLY A 97 8.13 11.99 -2.74
CA GLY A 97 6.69 11.86 -2.86
C GLY A 97 6.01 11.36 -1.58
N LEU A 98 6.62 10.39 -0.89
CA LEU A 98 6.13 9.91 0.40
C LEU A 98 6.13 11.04 1.45
N LEU A 99 7.22 11.80 1.52
CA LEU A 99 7.35 12.91 2.46
C LEU A 99 6.38 14.04 2.11
N ALA A 100 6.22 14.36 0.82
CA ALA A 100 5.26 15.36 0.35
C ALA A 100 3.83 14.97 0.69
N MET A 101 3.44 13.69 0.47
CA MET A 101 2.13 13.18 0.85
C MET A 101 1.90 13.31 2.37
N LEU A 102 2.90 12.95 3.19
CA LEU A 102 2.83 13.10 4.64
C LEU A 102 2.55 14.55 5.03
N VAL A 103 3.35 15.48 4.50
CA VAL A 103 3.20 16.93 4.77
C VAL A 103 1.83 17.42 4.34
N LEU A 104 1.36 17.05 3.14
CA LEU A 104 0.04 17.44 2.63
C LEU A 104 -1.10 16.90 3.51
N ILE A 105 -1.00 15.66 3.98
CA ILE A 105 -1.98 15.08 4.89
C ILE A 105 -2.05 15.90 6.19
N PHE A 106 -0.90 16.26 6.79
CA PHE A 106 -0.89 17.06 8.01
C PHE A 106 -1.44 18.48 7.81
N ILE A 107 -1.15 19.10 6.67
CA ILE A 107 -1.70 20.43 6.33
C ILE A 107 -3.23 20.37 6.20
N PHE A 108 -3.75 19.40 5.45
CA PHE A 108 -5.20 19.30 5.21
C PHE A 108 -5.97 18.77 6.42
N GLN A 109 -5.38 17.89 7.23
CA GLN A 109 -6.04 17.33 8.42
C GLN A 109 -5.75 18.12 9.71
N GLY A 110 -4.86 19.13 9.68
CA GLY A 110 -4.43 19.87 10.88
C GLY A 110 -5.56 20.47 11.70
N LYS A 111 -6.59 21.01 11.06
CA LYS A 111 -7.77 21.57 11.75
C LYS A 111 -8.62 20.49 12.43
N GLN A 112 -8.74 19.32 11.80
CA GLN A 112 -9.45 18.16 12.37
C GLN A 112 -8.71 17.62 13.59
N ILE A 113 -7.36 17.61 13.52
CA ILE A 113 -6.48 17.18 14.61
C ILE A 113 -6.66 18.03 15.87
N GLY A 114 -6.76 19.36 15.72
CA GLY A 114 -6.96 20.26 16.85
C GLY A 114 -8.37 20.21 17.46
N ASN A 115 -9.41 20.04 16.64
CA ASN A 115 -10.80 20.19 17.09
C ASN A 115 -11.43 18.90 17.66
N LYS A 116 -10.90 17.72 17.30
CA LYS A 116 -11.51 16.42 17.64
C LYS A 116 -10.48 15.40 18.14
N PRO A 117 -9.75 15.70 19.23
CA PRO A 117 -8.69 14.82 19.72
C PRO A 117 -9.23 13.45 20.19
N LEU A 118 -10.41 13.41 20.80
CA LEU A 118 -11.02 12.16 21.28
C LEU A 118 -11.44 11.23 20.13
N ASP A 119 -12.02 11.78 19.06
CA ASP A 119 -12.39 10.99 17.86
C ASP A 119 -11.15 10.34 17.24
N ILE A 120 -10.01 11.05 17.23
CA ILE A 120 -8.75 10.54 16.70
C ILE A 120 -8.20 9.42 17.56
N VAL A 121 -8.19 9.57 18.88
CA VAL A 121 -7.75 8.51 19.79
C VAL A 121 -8.61 7.25 19.60
N LEU A 122 -9.93 7.42 19.46
CA LEU A 122 -10.85 6.31 19.23
C LEU A 122 -10.59 5.59 17.90
N LEU A 123 -10.10 6.27 16.87
CA LEU A 123 -9.67 5.67 15.61
C LEU A 123 -8.27 5.04 15.70
N VAL A 124 -7.33 5.71 16.37
CA VAL A 124 -5.92 5.28 16.44
C VAL A 124 -5.78 4.01 17.28
N VAL A 125 -6.48 3.91 18.42
CA VAL A 125 -6.40 2.74 19.31
C VAL A 125 -6.69 1.43 18.59
N PRO A 126 -7.83 1.24 17.89
CA PRO A 126 -8.11 -0.01 17.18
C PRO A 126 -7.13 -0.26 16.05
N ILE A 127 -6.67 0.78 15.34
CA ILE A 127 -5.67 0.63 14.27
C ILE A 127 -4.33 0.13 14.84
N VAL A 128 -3.86 0.72 15.95
CA VAL A 128 -2.62 0.30 16.60
C VAL A 128 -2.73 -1.12 17.11
N ILE A 129 -3.83 -1.46 17.79
CA ILE A 129 -4.07 -2.83 18.26
C ILE A 129 -4.09 -3.79 17.08
N GLN A 130 -4.80 -3.47 16.00
CA GLN A 130 -4.84 -4.29 14.80
C GLN A 130 -3.43 -4.54 14.26
N VAL A 131 -2.63 -3.49 14.07
CA VAL A 131 -1.26 -3.61 13.52
C VAL A 131 -0.36 -4.45 14.44
N VAL A 132 -0.40 -4.22 15.76
CA VAL A 132 0.43 -4.97 16.72
C VAL A 132 0.01 -6.43 16.79
N VAL A 133 -1.30 -6.71 16.80
CA VAL A 133 -1.84 -8.07 16.86
C VAL A 133 -1.54 -8.83 15.58
N THR A 134 -1.83 -8.27 14.40
CA THR A 134 -1.57 -8.97 13.14
C THR A 134 -0.08 -9.19 12.93
N SER A 135 0.77 -8.20 13.23
CA SER A 135 2.23 -8.35 13.10
C SER A 135 2.76 -9.38 14.11
N GLY A 136 2.25 -9.38 15.34
CA GLY A 136 2.62 -10.35 16.36
C GLY A 136 2.23 -11.78 15.98
N ILE A 137 1.01 -11.99 15.47
CA ILE A 137 0.55 -13.30 14.98
C ILE A 137 1.41 -13.77 13.82
N THR A 138 1.66 -12.92 12.82
CA THR A 138 2.51 -13.27 11.67
C THR A 138 3.93 -13.63 12.11
N TYR A 139 4.51 -12.87 13.03
CA TYR A 139 5.85 -13.15 13.57
C TYR A 139 5.91 -14.49 14.31
N VAL A 140 4.94 -14.75 15.19
CA VAL A 140 4.84 -16.01 15.94
C VAL A 140 4.63 -17.19 15.00
N PHE A 141 3.75 -17.06 14.00
CA PHE A 141 3.51 -18.09 13.01
C PHE A 141 4.75 -18.36 12.14
N GLY A 142 5.46 -17.30 11.75
CA GLY A 142 6.73 -17.40 11.03
C GLY A 142 7.83 -18.06 11.87
N TYR A 143 7.85 -17.83 13.18
CA TYR A 143 8.74 -18.52 14.11
C TYR A 143 8.44 -20.03 14.17
N PHE A 144 7.16 -20.42 14.27
CA PHE A 144 6.76 -21.83 14.25
C PHE A 144 7.05 -22.54 12.91
N THR A 145 7.07 -21.81 11.80
CA THR A 145 7.38 -22.35 10.47
C THR A 145 8.88 -22.27 10.12
N CYS A 146 9.73 -21.91 11.09
CA CYS A 146 11.19 -21.79 10.93
C CYS A 146 11.61 -20.89 9.75
N MET A 147 10.85 -19.81 9.48
CA MET A 147 11.20 -18.90 8.40
C MET A 147 12.44 -18.06 8.75
N PRO A 148 13.31 -17.74 7.77
CA PRO A 148 14.47 -16.88 8.01
C PRO A 148 14.05 -15.49 8.51
N HIS A 149 14.85 -14.89 9.39
CA HIS A 149 14.56 -13.59 9.99
C HIS A 149 14.40 -12.44 8.96
N SER A 150 14.98 -12.58 7.77
CA SER A 150 14.81 -11.67 6.63
C SER A 150 13.39 -11.65 6.03
N ARG A 151 12.55 -12.65 6.35
CA ARG A 151 11.14 -12.75 5.96
C ARG A 151 10.16 -12.61 7.13
N LEU A 152 10.67 -12.36 8.34
CA LEU A 152 9.88 -12.26 9.59
C LEU A 152 9.64 -10.83 10.06
N GLY A 153 10.31 -9.84 9.45
CA GLY A 153 10.17 -8.44 9.87
C GLY A 153 8.72 -7.95 9.75
N PRO A 154 8.25 -7.02 10.59
CA PRO A 154 6.84 -6.55 10.63
C PRO A 154 6.33 -5.85 9.35
N ALA A 155 7.12 -5.88 8.27
CA ALA A 155 6.73 -5.53 6.91
C ALA A 155 6.46 -6.76 6.01
N SER A 156 6.43 -7.98 6.59
CA SER A 156 6.09 -9.28 5.98
C SER A 156 4.66 -9.74 6.28
#